data_AF-A0A919S023-F1
#
_entry.id   AF-A0A919S023-F1
#
_cell.length_a   1.000
_cell.length_b   1.000
_cell.length_c   1.000
_cell.angle_alpha   90.00
_cell.angle_beta   90.00
_cell.angle_gamma   90.00
#
_symmetry.space_group_name_H-M   'P 1'
#
loop_
_entity.id
_entity.type
_entity.pdbx_description
1 polymer ?
#
loop_
_entity_poly.entity_id
_entity_poly.type
_entity_poly.pdbx_seq_one_letter_code
_entity_poly.pdbx_strand_id
1 'polypeptide(L)' 'MATLKHIADKAGVSVATVSRVLNYDLTLSVGDETKKKIFEIAEELSYEKRTTPETPTPEGMGFLGTQTSNTSRKI' A
#
# COMPACT_ATOMS: atom_id res chain seq x y z
N MET A 1 -5.56 -11.59 -11.86
CA MET A 1 -4.61 -11.25 -10.79
C MET A 1 -5.38 -11.16 -9.49
N ALA A 2 -4.99 -11.94 -8.48
CA ALA A 2 -5.63 -11.86 -7.17
C ALA A 2 -5.37 -10.47 -6.56
N THR A 3 -6.42 -9.83 -6.07
CA THR A 3 -6.36 -8.49 -5.46
C THR A 3 -7.09 -8.53 -4.13
N LEU A 4 -6.75 -7.61 -3.22
CA LEU A 4 -7.46 -7.48 -1.94
C LEU A 4 -8.98 -7.28 -2.14
N LYS A 5 -9.36 -6.65 -3.25
CA LYS A 5 -10.76 -6.49 -3.66
C LYS A 5 -11.47 -7.83 -3.87
N HIS A 6 -10.86 -8.77 -4.58
CA HIS A 6 -11.46 -10.09 -4.79
C HIS A 6 -11.63 -10.88 -3.49
N ILE A 7 -10.66 -10.78 -2.57
CA ILE A 7 -10.77 -11.42 -1.24
C ILE A 7 -11.92 -10.79 -0.46
N ALA A 8 -12.05 -9.47 -0.50
CA ALA A 8 -13.10 -8.72 0.18
C ALA A 8 -14.49 -9.08 -0.36
N ASP A 9 -14.64 -9.14 -1.69
CA ASP A 9 -15.90 -9.51 -2.36
C ASP A 9 -16.31 -10.95 -2.01
N LYS A 10 -15.37 -11.91 -2.01
CA LYS A 10 -15.64 -13.31 -1.61
C LYS A 10 -15.95 -13.45 -0.10
N ALA A 11 -15.25 -12.69 0.75
CA ALA A 11 -15.42 -12.75 2.20
C ALA A 11 -16.62 -11.92 2.71
N GLY A 12 -17.23 -11.10 1.86
CA GLY A 12 -18.36 -10.22 2.22
C GLY A 12 -17.95 -9.08 3.16
N VAL A 13 -16.70 -8.62 3.08
CA VAL A 13 -16.15 -7.57 3.95
C VAL A 13 -15.56 -6.43 3.13
N SER A 14 -15.11 -5.36 3.80
CA SER A 14 -14.41 -4.27 3.11
C SER A 14 -12.95 -4.63 2.80
N VAL A 15 -12.41 -4.04 1.73
CA VAL A 15 -10.98 -4.15 1.38
C VAL A 15 -10.07 -3.70 2.52
N ALA A 16 -10.49 -2.66 3.27
CA ALA A 16 -9.78 -2.19 4.45
C ALA A 16 -9.74 -3.24 5.56
N THR A 17 -10.84 -3.97 5.77
CA THR A 17 -10.91 -5.09 6.71
C THR A 17 -9.93 -6.19 6.31
N VAL A 18 -9.94 -6.62 5.05
CA VAL A 18 -9.01 -7.64 4.55
C VAL A 18 -7.56 -7.19 4.73
N SER A 19 -7.23 -5.94 4.35
CA SER A 19 -5.88 -5.40 4.49
C SER A 19 -5.42 -5.39 5.94
N ARG A 20 -6.26 -4.93 6.87
CA ARG A 20 -5.94 -4.89 8.30
C ARG A 20 -5.80 -6.30 8.90
N VAL A 21 -6.67 -7.24 8.52
CA VAL A 21 -6.61 -8.64 8.99
C VAL A 21 -5.36 -9.34 8.48
N LEU A 22 -5.03 -9.21 7.19
CA LEU A 22 -3.82 -9.79 6.61
C LEU A 22 -2.53 -9.12 7.13
N ASN A 23 -2.61 -7.88 7.62
CA ASN A 23 -1.50 -7.18 8.29
C ASN A 23 -1.50 -7.37 9.82
N TYR A 24 -2.35 -8.26 10.38
CA TYR A 24 -2.44 -8.53 11.82
C TYR A 24 -2.67 -7.28 12.70
N ASP A 25 -3.50 -6.35 12.24
CA ASP A 25 -3.86 -5.15 13.00
C ASP A 25 -4.64 -5.51 14.27
N LEU A 26 -3.99 -5.35 15.44
CA LEU A 26 -4.55 -5.66 16.76
C LEU A 26 -5.69 -4.72 17.18
N THR A 27 -5.84 -3.56 16.54
CA THR A 27 -6.92 -2.60 16.84
C THR A 27 -8.25 -3.00 16.19
N LEU A 28 -8.21 -3.87 15.19
CA LEU A 28 -9.39 -4.35 14.49
C LEU A 28 -9.93 -5.63 15.13
N SER A 29 -11.01 -5.49 15.91
CA SER A 29 -11.79 -6.65 16.35
C SER A 29 -12.74 -7.11 15.24
N VAL A 30 -12.42 -8.24 14.62
CA VAL A 30 -13.30 -8.98 13.71
C VAL A 30 -13.57 -10.36 14.29
N GLY A 31 -14.76 -10.92 14.00
CA GLY A 31 -15.10 -12.27 14.42
C GLY A 31 -14.13 -13.30 13.86
N ASP A 32 -13.84 -14.34 14.63
CA ASP A 32 -12.87 -15.36 14.24
C ASP A 32 -13.33 -16.14 12.98
N GLU A 33 -14.64 -16.27 12.78
CA GLU A 33 -15.21 -16.81 11.54
C GLU A 33 -14.82 -15.97 10.32
N THR A 34 -14.90 -14.63 10.45
CA THR A 34 -14.54 -13.70 9.38
C THR A 34 -13.04 -13.73 9.10
N LYS A 35 -12.20 -13.78 10.15
CA LYS A 35 -10.75 -13.94 9.99
C LYS A 35 -10.43 -15.22 9.22
N LYS A 36 -11.02 -16.35 9.65
CA LYS A 36 -10.79 -17.65 9.03
C LYS A 36 -11.17 -17.64 7.55
N LYS A 37 -12.35 -17.11 7.21
CA LYS A 37 -12.76 -16.91 5.80
C LYS A 37 -11.75 -16.09 5.00
N ILE A 38 -11.27 -14.96 5.55
CA ILE A 38 -10.31 -14.09 4.87
C ILE A 38 -9.01 -14.85 4.58
N PHE A 39 -8.48 -15.61 5.55
CA PHE A 39 -7.26 -16.40 5.37
C PHE A 39 -7.45 -17.54 4.36
N GLU A 40 -8.54 -18.31 4.46
CA GLU A 40 -8.85 -19.40 3.53
C GLU A 40 -8.96 -18.89 2.07
N ILE A 41 -9.66 -17.78 1.85
CA ILE A 41 -9.81 -17.18 0.52
C ILE A 41 -8.47 -16.60 0.02
N ALA A 42 -7.67 -16.01 0.90
CA ALA A 42 -6.35 -15.50 0.54
C ALA A 42 -5.40 -16.62 0.11
N GLU A 43 -5.43 -17.77 0.79
CA GLU A 43 -4.68 -18.98 0.41
C GLU A 43 -5.20 -19.57 -0.91
N GLU A 44 -6.51 -19.71 -1.07
CA GLU A 44 -7.15 -20.22 -2.30
C GLU A 44 -6.76 -19.36 -3.53
N LEU A 45 -6.70 -18.04 -3.33
CA LEU A 45 -6.32 -17.09 -4.37
C LEU A 45 -4.80 -16.94 -4.53
N SER A 46 -3.99 -17.65 -3.74
CA SER A 46 -2.53 -17.50 -3.68
C SER A 46 -2.15 -16.02 -3.66
N TYR A 47 -2.75 -15.25 -2.74
CA TYR A 47 -2.50 -13.83 -2.62
C TYR A 47 -1.05 -13.59 -2.20
N GLU A 48 -0.18 -13.41 -3.18
CA GLU A 48 1.15 -12.85 -2.96
C GLU A 48 1.00 -11.34 -2.79
N LYS A 49 1.27 -10.86 -1.57
CA LYS A 49 1.48 -9.43 -1.30
C LYS A 49 2.64 -9.01 -2.19
N ARG A 50 2.34 -8.46 -3.36
CA ARG A 50 3.35 -7.85 -4.22
C ARG A 50 3.95 -6.72 -3.40
N THR A 51 5.15 -6.93 -2.90
CA THR A 51 6.08 -5.87 -2.57
C THR A 51 6.40 -5.20 -3.89
N THR A 52 5.53 -4.30 -4.34
CA THR A 52 5.99 -3.27 -5.26
C THR A 52 7.18 -2.65 -4.55
N PRO A 53 8.40 -2.69 -5.12
CA PRO A 53 9.49 -1.94 -4.54
C PRO A 53 8.94 -0.54 -4.34
N GLU A 54 8.92 -0.10 -3.08
CA GLU A 54 8.52 1.25 -2.77
C GLU A 54 9.27 2.14 -3.75
N THR A 55 8.50 3.01 -4.40
CA THR A 55 9.00 4.02 -5.34
C THR A 55 10.40 4.44 -4.92
N PRO A 56 11.44 4.34 -5.78
CA PRO A 56 12.75 4.84 -5.41
C PRO A 56 12.52 6.27 -4.91
N THR A 57 12.77 6.49 -3.63
CA THR A 57 12.69 7.83 -3.05
C THR A 57 13.52 8.71 -3.98
N PRO A 58 13.01 9.89 -4.38
CA PRO A 58 13.75 10.79 -5.25
C PRO A 58 14.88 11.47 -4.45
N GLU A 59 15.71 10.68 -3.75
CA GLU A 59 16.95 11.12 -3.11
C GLU A 59 18.08 11.31 -4.14
N GLY A 60 17.82 11.03 -5.42
CA GLY A 60 18.73 11.24 -6.55
C GLY A 60 18.23 12.19 -7.64
N MET A 61 17.07 12.83 -7.50
CA MET A 61 16.61 13.81 -8.48
C MET A 61 17.25 15.16 -8.17
N GLY A 62 18.46 15.34 -8.73
CA GLY A 62 19.25 16.56 -8.61
C GLY A 62 18.39 17.80 -8.83
N PHE A 63 18.44 18.70 -7.85
CA PHE A 63 18.02 20.09 -8.00
C PHE A 63 18.66 20.66 -9.27
N LEU A 64 17.87 20.78 -10.34
CA LEU A 64 18.26 21.56 -11.49
C LEU A 64 18.18 23.02 -11.06
N GLY A 65 19.30 23.53 -10.54
CA GLY A 65 19.41 24.91 -10.08
C GLY A 65 18.97 25.86 -11.20
N THR A 66 17.88 26.59 -10.98
CA THR A 66 17.62 27.80 -11.76
C THR A 66 18.64 28.83 -11.32
N GLN A 67 19.69 28.98 -12.12
CA GLN A 67 20.70 30.01 -11.94
C GLN A 67 20.05 31.36 -12.26
N THR A 68 19.47 32.02 -11.24
CA THR A 68 19.02 33.40 -11.39
C THR A 68 20.25 34.29 -11.38
N SER A 69 20.68 34.71 -12.57
CA SER A 69 21.72 35.70 -12.79
C SER A 69 21.28 37.03 -12.19
N ASN A 70 21.69 37.32 -10.95
CA ASN A 70 21.49 38.65 -10.39
C ASN A 70 22.53 39.60 -10.97
N THR A 71 22.07 40.41 -11.91
CA THR A 71 22.79 41.44 -12.63
C THR A 71 22.97 42.68 -11.75
N SER A 72 24.23 43.09 -11.58
CA SER A 72 24.73 44.48 -11.47
C SER A 72 24.04 45.52 -10.57
N ARG A 73 24.84 46.09 -9.65
CA ARG A 73 25.06 47.53 -9.39
C ARG A 73 25.97 47.60 -8.17
N LYS A 74 27.28 47.89 -8.25
CA LYS A 74 27.94 49.14 -8.67
C LYS A 74 27.19 50.38 -8.21
N ILE A 75 27.49 50.83 -6.99
CA ILE A 75 27.93 52.19 -6.62
C ILE A 75 28.71 52.13 -5.31
#